data_AF-A0A926QKA7-F1
#
_entry.id   AF-A0A926QKA7-F1
#
_cell.length_a   1.000
_cell.length_b   1.000
_cell.length_c   1.000
_cell.angle_alpha   90.00
_cell.angle_beta   90.00
_cell.angle_gamma   90.00
#
_symmetry.space_group_name_H-M   'P 1'
#
loop_
_entity.id
_entity.type
_entity.pdbx_description
1 polymer ?
#
loop_
_entity_poly.entity_id
_entity_poly.type
_entity_poly.pdbx_seq_one_letter_code
_entity_poly.pdbx_strand_id
1 'polypeptide(L)'
;MMVTYTKTINGTTYTITVKEDWTSSDVLAFADFNRLETNTQTLRNMLVAIQYAIPALTFVTNRDQTYIELLSGINRIEQNLESIRTNFLTPIGYPGSETWTVGKGFDFSDANRLEQDIRLMFQAAGLVYDSLVYCGTINAGYARGSLVVPV
;
A
#
# COMPACT_ATOMS: atom_id res chain seq x y z
N MET A 1 -3.52 -15.70 8.14
CA MET A 1 -3.98 -14.69 9.09
C MET A 1 -4.13 -13.37 8.34
N MET A 2 -5.35 -12.86 8.31
CA MET A 2 -5.64 -11.52 7.79
C MET A 2 -5.37 -10.48 8.87
N VAL A 3 -4.69 -9.40 8.52
CA VAL A 3 -4.43 -8.26 9.41
C VAL A 3 -5.01 -7.01 8.77
N THR A 4 -5.73 -6.23 9.57
CA THR A 4 -6.36 -4.99 9.11
C THR A 4 -5.62 -3.79 9.68
N TYR A 5 -5.26 -2.85 8.82
CA TYR A 5 -4.66 -1.57 9.20
C TYR A 5 -5.62 -0.44 8.90
N THR A 6 -5.76 0.48 9.85
CA THR A 6 -6.66 1.64 9.74
C THR A 6 -5.91 2.93 10.00
N LYS A 7 -6.27 3.98 9.27
CA LYS A 7 -5.75 5.33 9.50
C LYS A 7 -6.83 6.36 9.20
N THR A 8 -7.05 7.29 10.12
CA THR A 8 -7.98 8.41 9.92
C THR A 8 -7.22 9.66 9.51
N ILE A 9 -7.61 10.25 8.38
CA ILE A 9 -7.03 11.49 7.83
C ILE A 9 -8.18 12.43 7.51
N ASN A 10 -8.14 13.65 8.05
CA ASN A 10 -9.19 14.67 7.86
C ASN A 10 -10.62 14.14 8.09
N GLY A 11 -10.81 13.27 9.10
CA GLY A 11 -12.11 12.68 9.44
C GLY A 11 -12.55 11.51 8.55
N THR A 12 -11.78 11.14 7.53
CA THR A 12 -12.01 9.95 6.70
C THR A 12 -11.13 8.80 7.14
N THR A 13 -11.71 7.62 7.37
CA THR A 13 -10.96 6.41 7.73
C THR A 13 -10.61 5.60 6.49
N TYR A 14 -9.32 5.37 6.31
CA TYR A 14 -8.74 4.49 5.29
C TYR A 14 -8.40 3.16 5.93
N THR A 15 -8.80 2.07 5.27
CA THR A 15 -8.61 0.71 5.79
C THR A 15 -8.04 -0.19 4.70
N ILE A 16 -6.97 -0.91 5.02
CA ILE A 16 -6.44 -1.98 4.17
C ILE A 16 -6.46 -3.30 4.95
N THR A 17 -6.66 -4.40 4.23
CA THR A 17 -6.62 -5.75 4.82
C THR A 17 -5.58 -6.57 4.07
N VAL A 18 -4.56 -7.03 4.77
CA VAL A 18 -3.37 -7.67 4.22
C VAL A 18 -3.30 -9.11 4.72
N LYS A 19 -3.00 -10.07 3.84
CA LYS A 19 -2.65 -11.44 4.24
C LYS A 19 -1.13 -11.56 4.29
N GLU A 20 -0.57 -11.71 5.48
CA GLU A 20 0.90 -11.67 5.68
C GLU A 20 1.59 -13.05 5.72
N ASP A 21 0.80 -14.13 5.67
CA ASP A 21 1.28 -15.50 5.88
C ASP A 21 0.86 -16.43 4.75
N TRP A 22 1.09 -16.00 3.51
CA TRP A 22 0.93 -16.91 2.37
C TRP A 22 1.88 -18.09 2.52
N THR A 23 1.32 -19.29 2.42
CA THR A 23 2.05 -20.56 2.46
C THR A 23 2.01 -21.25 1.10
N SER A 24 2.86 -22.25 0.90
CA SER A 24 2.85 -23.09 -0.32
C SER A 24 1.54 -23.82 -0.58
N SER A 25 0.66 -23.96 0.43
CA SER A 25 -0.66 -24.56 0.28
C SER A 25 -1.75 -23.57 -0.13
N ASP A 26 -1.47 -22.27 -0.05
CA ASP A 26 -2.43 -21.24 -0.43
C ASP A 26 -2.44 -21.03 -1.94
N VAL A 27 -3.64 -20.74 -2.46
CA VAL A 27 -3.84 -20.37 -3.87
C VAL A 27 -4.44 -18.98 -3.92
N LEU A 28 -3.87 -18.13 -4.75
CA LEU A 28 -4.34 -16.76 -4.96
C LEU A 28 -5.65 -16.79 -5.77
N ALA A 29 -6.77 -16.42 -5.16
CA ALA A 29 -8.08 -16.42 -5.80
C ALA A 29 -8.43 -15.03 -6.37
N PHE A 30 -9.46 -14.97 -7.22
CA PHE A 30 -9.96 -13.70 -7.79
C PHE A 30 -10.34 -12.67 -6.70
N ALA A 31 -10.83 -13.14 -5.55
CA ALA A 31 -11.17 -12.28 -4.42
C ALA A 31 -9.93 -11.65 -3.77
N ASP A 32 -8.80 -12.37 -3.74
CA ASP A 32 -7.54 -11.84 -3.23
C ASP A 32 -6.98 -10.75 -4.15
N PHE A 33 -7.06 -10.94 -5.47
CA PHE A 33 -6.71 -9.91 -6.44
C PHE A 33 -7.54 -8.64 -6.28
N ASN A 34 -8.86 -8.78 -6.11
CA ASN A 34 -9.72 -7.62 -5.84
C ASN A 34 -9.33 -6.91 -4.55
N ARG A 35 -8.95 -7.66 -3.50
CA ARG A 35 -8.46 -7.09 -2.24
C ARG A 35 -7.16 -6.31 -2.45
N LEU A 36 -6.17 -6.90 -3.11
CA LEU A 36 -4.88 -6.26 -3.39
C LEU A 36 -5.06 -4.95 -4.18
N GLU A 37 -5.89 -4.98 -5.21
CA GLU A 37 -6.22 -3.80 -5.99
C GLU A 37 -6.96 -2.73 -5.17
N THR A 38 -7.95 -3.14 -4.37
CA THR A 38 -8.69 -2.24 -3.48
C THR A 38 -7.76 -1.61 -2.44
N ASN A 39 -6.83 -2.37 -1.87
CA ASN A 39 -5.84 -1.86 -0.93
C ASN A 39 -4.93 -0.81 -1.59
N THR A 40 -4.47 -1.09 -2.81
CA THR A 40 -3.63 -0.16 -3.59
C THR A 40 -4.39 1.11 -3.94
N GLN A 41 -5.67 0.99 -4.29
CA GLN A 41 -6.56 2.14 -4.52
C GLN A 41 -6.75 2.97 -3.25
N THR A 42 -7.00 2.33 -2.10
CA THR A 42 -7.12 2.98 -0.80
C THR A 42 -5.83 3.72 -0.42
N LEU A 43 -4.67 3.10 -0.60
CA LEU A 43 -3.37 3.71 -0.38
C LEU A 43 -3.20 4.98 -1.23
N ARG A 44 -3.50 4.90 -2.54
CA ARG A 44 -3.44 6.05 -3.45
C ARG A 44 -4.36 7.17 -3.00
N ASN A 45 -5.60 6.84 -2.62
CA ASN A 45 -6.57 7.84 -2.15
C ASN A 45 -6.11 8.51 -0.85
N MET A 46 -5.52 7.74 0.06
CA MET A 46 -4.95 8.27 1.30
C MET A 46 -3.82 9.26 1.02
N LEU A 47 -2.90 8.93 0.12
CA LEU A 47 -1.80 9.82 -0.27
C LEU A 47 -2.28 11.11 -0.92
N VAL A 48 -3.29 11.02 -1.80
CA VAL A 48 -3.92 12.21 -2.39
C VAL A 48 -4.60 13.07 -1.33
N ALA A 49 -5.21 12.47 -0.30
CA ALA A 49 -5.77 13.23 0.82
C ALA A 49 -4.69 13.99 1.63
N ILE A 50 -3.48 13.44 1.71
CA ILE A 50 -2.28 14.08 2.29
C ILE A 50 -1.64 15.10 1.33
N GLN A 51 -2.28 15.40 0.18
CA GLN A 51 -1.81 16.36 -0.84
C GLN A 51 -0.60 15.89 -1.66
N TYR A 52 -0.30 14.59 -1.71
CA TYR A 52 0.67 14.06 -2.67
C TYR A 52 0.07 14.01 -4.09
N ALA A 53 0.85 14.43 -5.07
CA ALA A 53 0.46 14.46 -6.48
C ALA A 53 0.60 13.07 -7.13
N ILE A 54 -0.19 12.09 -6.68
CA ILE A 54 -0.21 10.75 -7.28
C ILE A 54 -1.06 10.78 -8.56
N PRO A 55 -0.53 10.30 -9.71
CA PRO A 55 -1.29 10.26 -10.96
C PRO A 55 -2.56 9.43 -10.83
N ALA A 56 -3.46 9.58 -11.81
CA ALA A 56 -4.60 8.69 -11.94
C ALA A 56 -4.10 7.29 -12.32
N LEU A 57 -4.52 6.29 -11.55
CA LEU A 57 -4.15 4.88 -11.74
C LEU A 57 -5.39 4.09 -12.15
N THR A 58 -5.18 2.99 -12.87
CA THR A 58 -6.26 2.10 -13.30
C THR A 58 -6.38 0.94 -12.32
N PHE A 59 -7.61 0.67 -11.88
CA PHE A 59 -7.92 -0.42 -10.97
C PHE A 59 -9.06 -1.28 -11.54
N VAL A 60 -8.97 -2.58 -11.32
CA VAL A 60 -9.98 -3.60 -11.54
C VAL A 60 -10.25 -4.23 -10.17
N THR A 61 -11.43 -4.03 -9.62
CA THR A 61 -11.80 -4.52 -8.28
C THR A 61 -13.05 -5.40 -8.30
N ASN A 62 -13.57 -5.70 -9.48
CA ASN A 62 -14.83 -6.40 -9.71
C ASN A 62 -14.64 -7.76 -10.43
N ARG A 63 -13.50 -8.43 -10.19
CA ARG A 63 -13.29 -9.79 -10.72
C ARG A 63 -14.25 -10.77 -10.07
N ASP A 64 -14.71 -11.73 -10.85
CA ASP A 64 -15.54 -12.84 -10.39
C ASP A 64 -14.88 -14.19 -10.71
N GLN A 65 -15.57 -15.29 -10.40
CA GLN A 65 -15.12 -16.66 -10.67
C GLN A 65 -14.94 -16.98 -12.16
N THR A 66 -15.48 -16.16 -13.07
CA THR A 66 -15.36 -16.34 -14.52
C THR A 66 -14.21 -15.53 -15.11
N TYR A 67 -13.65 -14.62 -14.32
CA TYR A 67 -12.53 -13.78 -14.72
C TYR A 67 -11.22 -14.57 -14.64
N ILE A 68 -10.64 -14.84 -15.80
CA ILE A 68 -9.31 -15.45 -15.88
C ILE A 68 -8.29 -14.35 -15.68
N GLU A 69 -7.52 -14.43 -14.59
CA GLU A 69 -6.43 -13.49 -14.42
C GLU A 69 -5.25 -13.81 -15.33
N LEU A 70 -4.72 -12.75 -15.94
CA LEU A 70 -3.59 -12.80 -16.84
C LEU A 70 -2.40 -12.08 -16.21
N LEU A 71 -1.23 -12.28 -16.79
CA LEU A 71 0.02 -11.60 -16.43
C LEU A 71 -0.13 -10.06 -16.37
N SER A 72 -1.02 -9.51 -17.19
CA SER A 72 -1.33 -8.07 -17.21
C SER A 72 -1.99 -7.57 -15.93
N GLY A 73 -2.74 -8.42 -15.21
CA GLY A 73 -3.35 -8.09 -13.93
C GLY A 73 -2.30 -7.83 -12.86
N ILE A 74 -1.38 -8.78 -12.65
CA ILE A 74 -0.29 -8.64 -11.66
C ILE A 74 0.60 -7.45 -12.03
N ASN A 75 1.02 -7.35 -13.30
CA ASN A 75 1.86 -6.23 -13.76
C ASN A 75 1.19 -4.86 -13.54
N ARG A 76 -0.14 -4.77 -13.63
CA ARG A 76 -0.86 -3.53 -13.34
C ARG A 76 -0.76 -3.16 -11.85
N ILE A 77 -0.91 -4.12 -10.95
CA ILE A 77 -0.78 -3.87 -9.50
C ILE A 77 0.62 -3.38 -9.17
N GLU A 78 1.64 -4.06 -9.71
CA GLU A 78 3.05 -3.69 -9.55
C GLU A 78 3.34 -2.29 -10.11
N GLN A 79 2.88 -2.00 -11.32
CA GLN A 79 3.04 -0.68 -11.94
C GLN A 79 2.33 0.43 -11.16
N ASN A 80 1.15 0.14 -10.59
CA ASN A 80 0.44 1.07 -9.74
C ASN A 80 1.24 1.35 -8.46
N LEU A 81 1.76 0.33 -7.79
CA LEU A 81 2.58 0.49 -6.59
C LEU A 81 3.87 1.25 -6.88
N GLU A 82 4.54 0.92 -7.99
CA GLU A 82 5.74 1.61 -8.43
C GLU A 82 5.46 3.09 -8.77
N SER A 83 4.31 3.37 -9.39
CA SER A 83 3.85 4.75 -9.65
C SER A 83 3.57 5.51 -8.35
N ILE A 84 3.01 4.86 -7.33
CA ILE A 84 2.82 5.48 -6.02
C ILE A 84 4.18 5.73 -5.37
N ARG A 85 5.09 4.75 -5.40
CA ARG A 85 6.43 4.81 -4.79
C ARG A 85 7.25 5.96 -5.36
N THR A 86 7.26 6.10 -6.69
CA THR A 86 8.01 7.15 -7.39
C THR A 86 7.49 8.56 -7.11
N ASN A 87 6.20 8.72 -6.79
CA ASN A 87 5.58 10.01 -6.46
C ASN A 87 5.44 10.24 -4.95
N PHE A 88 5.96 9.34 -4.12
CA PHE A 88 5.94 9.41 -2.66
C PHE A 88 7.37 9.23 -2.10
N LEU A 89 7.52 8.40 -1.07
CA LEU A 89 8.78 7.99 -0.47
C LEU A 89 8.89 6.47 -0.50
N THR A 90 10.11 5.96 -0.51
CA THR A 90 10.38 4.52 -0.39
C THR A 90 10.62 4.20 1.09
N PRO A 91 9.74 3.41 1.74
CA PRO A 91 9.90 3.06 3.15
C PRO A 91 11.09 2.12 3.35
N ILE A 92 11.67 2.14 4.55
CA ILE A 92 12.73 1.20 4.92
C ILE A 92 12.20 -0.24 4.85
N GLY A 93 13.00 -1.13 4.25
CA GLY A 93 12.62 -2.53 4.10
C GLY A 93 11.57 -2.81 3.03
N TYR A 94 11.33 -1.87 2.11
CA TYR A 94 10.54 -2.07 0.88
C TYR A 94 11.27 -3.06 -0.05
N PRO A 95 10.74 -4.28 -0.26
CA PRO A 95 11.36 -5.28 -1.12
C PRO A 95 11.66 -4.83 -2.56
N GLY A 96 10.84 -3.96 -3.14
CA GLY A 96 10.96 -3.54 -4.53
C GLY A 96 9.85 -4.12 -5.42
N SER A 97 9.62 -3.47 -6.56
CA SER A 97 8.69 -3.94 -7.57
C SER A 97 9.31 -4.99 -8.49
N GLU A 98 8.48 -5.84 -9.06
CA GLU A 98 8.91 -6.89 -9.98
C GLU A 98 8.15 -6.84 -11.29
N THR A 99 8.86 -7.09 -12.39
CA THR A 99 8.25 -7.20 -13.71
C THR A 99 8.01 -8.67 -14.03
N TRP A 100 6.74 -8.99 -14.30
CA TRP A 100 6.32 -10.35 -14.59
C TRP A 100 6.34 -10.61 -16.08
N THR A 101 7.08 -11.65 -16.49
CA THR A 101 7.19 -12.11 -17.89
C THR A 101 6.58 -13.49 -18.04
N VAL A 102 6.17 -13.84 -19.26
CA VAL A 102 5.64 -15.17 -19.57
C VAL A 102 6.68 -16.24 -19.19
N GLY A 103 6.24 -17.30 -18.51
CA GLY A 103 7.10 -18.39 -18.04
C GLY A 103 7.74 -18.16 -16.67
N LYS A 104 7.61 -16.97 -16.08
CA LYS A 104 7.95 -16.74 -14.67
C LYS A 104 6.78 -17.20 -13.79
N GLY A 105 7.06 -18.14 -12.89
CA GLY A 105 6.09 -18.59 -11.89
C GLY A 105 5.90 -17.52 -10.82
N PHE A 106 4.66 -17.34 -10.38
CA PHE A 106 4.31 -16.53 -9.22
C PHE A 106 4.04 -17.47 -8.05
N ASP A 107 4.74 -17.29 -6.93
CA ASP A 107 4.62 -18.14 -5.76
C ASP A 107 4.12 -17.38 -4.51
N PHE A 108 4.04 -18.11 -3.39
CA PHE A 108 3.57 -17.55 -2.13
C PHE A 108 4.53 -16.50 -1.55
N SER A 109 5.83 -16.59 -1.86
CA SER A 109 6.82 -15.60 -1.41
C SER A 109 6.62 -14.27 -2.13
N ASP A 110 6.25 -14.32 -3.41
CA ASP A 110 5.88 -13.14 -4.20
C ASP A 110 4.59 -12.50 -3.69
N ALA A 111 3.59 -13.31 -3.32
CA ALA A 111 2.37 -12.83 -2.69
C ALA A 111 2.65 -12.10 -1.37
N ASN A 112 3.51 -12.68 -0.51
CA ASN A 112 3.95 -12.05 0.73
C ASN A 112 4.71 -10.74 0.47
N ARG A 113 5.56 -10.69 -0.56
CA ARG A 113 6.29 -9.48 -0.97
C ARG A 113 5.31 -8.35 -1.32
N LEU A 114 4.34 -8.62 -2.19
CA LEU A 114 3.38 -7.63 -2.65
C LEU A 114 2.51 -7.06 -1.51
N GLU A 115 2.07 -7.95 -0.61
CA GLU A 115 1.32 -7.59 0.59
C GLU A 115 2.17 -6.74 1.56
N GLN A 116 3.46 -7.08 1.71
CA GLN A 116 4.42 -6.29 2.48
C GLN A 116 4.64 -4.89 1.87
N ASP A 117 4.77 -4.79 0.56
CA ASP A 117 4.92 -3.51 -0.16
C ASP A 117 3.75 -2.57 0.16
N ILE A 118 2.52 -3.04 -0.02
CA ILE A 118 1.28 -2.28 0.25
C ILE A 118 1.25 -1.83 1.71
N ARG A 119 1.52 -2.75 2.64
CA ARG A 119 1.50 -2.46 4.08
C ARG A 119 2.50 -1.38 4.46
N LEU A 120 3.77 -1.53 4.05
CA LEU A 120 4.82 -0.59 4.41
C LEU A 120 4.54 0.81 3.88
N MET A 121 4.04 0.91 2.65
CA MET A 121 3.65 2.20 2.06
C MET A 121 2.48 2.83 2.80
N PHE A 122 1.47 2.05 3.20
CA PHE A 122 0.33 2.54 3.97
C PHE A 122 0.75 3.06 5.36
N GLN A 123 1.58 2.30 6.07
CA GLN A 123 2.11 2.73 7.37
C GLN A 123 2.97 4.00 7.25
N ALA A 124 3.87 4.04 6.26
CA ALA A 124 4.71 5.20 6.01
C ALA A 124 3.88 6.45 5.68
N ALA A 125 2.85 6.32 4.86
CA ALA A 125 1.93 7.42 4.58
C ALA A 125 1.19 7.91 5.83
N GLY A 126 0.79 7.00 6.73
CA GLY A 126 0.23 7.35 8.04
C GLY A 126 1.21 8.12 8.93
N LEU A 127 2.47 7.70 9.00
CA LEU A 127 3.52 8.37 9.76
C LEU A 127 3.87 9.75 9.19
N VAL A 128 3.91 9.86 7.85
CA VAL A 128 4.11 11.15 7.18
C VAL A 128 3.02 12.11 7.60
N TYR A 129 1.74 11.70 7.53
CA TYR A 129 0.64 12.54 7.97
C TYR A 129 0.77 12.97 9.44
N ASP A 130 1.14 12.06 10.34
CA ASP A 130 1.35 12.40 11.76
C ASP A 130 2.51 13.36 11.98
N SER A 131 3.52 13.34 11.10
CA SER A 131 4.66 14.25 11.15
C SER A 131 4.37 15.65 10.61
N LEU A 132 3.27 15.83 9.85
CA LEU A 132 2.90 17.13 9.29
C LEU A 132 2.43 18.06 10.42
N VAL A 133 3.29 18.99 10.80
CA VAL A 133 2.96 20.10 11.69
C VAL A 133 2.46 21.28 10.84
N TYR A 134 1.24 21.74 11.09
CA TYR A 134 0.71 22.93 10.44
C TYR A 134 1.57 24.16 10.77
N CYS A 135 2.14 24.80 9.75
CA CYS A 135 2.85 26.06 9.90
C CYS A 135 1.88 27.13 10.43
N GLY A 136 2.05 27.55 11.69
CA GLY A 136 1.18 28.52 12.36
C GLY A 136 0.60 28.04 13.69
N THR A 137 0.69 26.74 13.99
CA THR A 137 0.32 26.22 15.31
C THR A 137 1.51 26.34 16.27
N ILE A 138 1.56 27.42 17.05
CA ILE A 138 2.35 27.41 18.29
C ILE A 138 1.58 26.53 19.27
N ASN A 139 1.90 25.24 19.33
CA ASN A 139 1.45 24.42 20.45
C ASN A 139 2.18 24.93 21.70
N ALA A 140 1.47 25.60 22.60
CA ALA A 140 1.99 25.94 23.91
C ALA A 140 2.34 24.63 24.65
N GLY A 141 3.63 24.26 24.67
CA GLY A 141 4.11 23.04 25.33
C GLY A 141 5.27 22.32 24.66
N TYR A 142 5.55 22.54 23.37
CA TYR A 142 6.74 21.95 22.72
C TYR A 142 7.93 22.90 22.86
N ALA A 143 8.87 22.56 23.75
CA ALA A 143 10.19 23.16 23.73
C ALA A 143 10.92 22.75 22.45
N ARG A 144 11.64 23.71 21.85
CA ARG A 144 12.48 23.51 20.65
C ARG A 144 13.46 22.35 20.92
N GLY A 145 13.20 21.17 20.33
CA GLY A 145 14.02 19.96 20.51
C GLY A 145 13.35 18.71 21.11
N SER A 146 12.03 18.70 21.38
CA SER A 146 11.33 17.59 22.05
C SER A 146 10.93 16.38 21.16
N LEU A 147 11.47 16.25 19.95
CA LEU A 147 11.29 15.00 19.19
C LEU A 147 12.20 13.93 19.81
N VAL A 148 11.61 13.08 20.65
CA VAL A 148 12.28 11.86 21.12
C VAL A 148 12.49 10.97 19.90
N VAL A 149 13.73 10.84 19.48
CA VAL A 149 14.14 9.84 18.49
C VAL A 149 14.09 8.49 19.21
N PRO A 150 13.23 7.54 18.82
CA PRO A 150 13.27 6.21 19.40
C PRO A 150 14.61 5.56 19.02
N VAL A 151 15.39 5.23 20.06
CA VAL A 151 16.58 4.37 19.97
C VAL A 151 16.12 2.92 19.91
#